data_AF-A0A969S2P3-F1
#
_entry.id   AF-A0A969S2P3-F1
#
_cell.length_a   1.000
_cell.length_b   1.000
_cell.length_c   1.000
_cell.angle_alpha   90.00
_cell.angle_beta   90.00
_cell.angle_gamma   90.00
#
_symmetry.space_group_name_H-M   'P 1'
#
loop_
_entity.id
_entity.type
_entity.pdbx_description
1 polymer ?
#
loop_
_entity_poly.entity_id
_entity_poly.type
_entity_poly.pdbx_seq_one_letter_code
_entity_poly.pdbx_strand_id
1 'polypeptide(L)'
;MNFIFRRWVLLASVLLPVYLGGCSDSELSDSELSDAGMSNAAMADVAASEPVNPAPLWNGGAAEAASLPSPEETFNTALIVGDRAAQTAQTAQTTTDWELAAARWEQALNLLKAIPSNSSLFGDAQSQIQTYDAQLQEARSQLAALRG
;
A
#
# COMPACT_ATOMS: atom_id res chain seq x y z
N MET A 1 -17.69 -23.69 -17.91
CA MET A 1 -17.62 -23.31 -16.48
C MET A 1 -17.54 -21.78 -16.40
N ASN A 2 -18.63 -21.06 -16.63
CA ASN A 2 -19.69 -20.66 -15.69
C ASN A 2 -19.24 -19.74 -14.53
N PHE A 3 -19.09 -18.45 -14.88
CA PHE A 3 -19.56 -17.24 -14.18
C PHE A 3 -19.77 -17.29 -12.66
N ILE A 4 -18.84 -16.72 -11.86
CA ILE A 4 -19.08 -16.42 -10.43
C ILE A 4 -18.69 -14.98 -10.02
N PHE A 5 -18.04 -14.16 -10.87
CA PHE A 5 -17.65 -12.78 -10.51
C PHE A 5 -18.62 -11.67 -10.97
N ARG A 6 -19.93 -11.96 -11.03
CA ARG A 6 -21.00 -10.95 -11.25
C ARG A 6 -21.99 -10.94 -10.09
N ARG A 7 -21.49 -10.67 -8.87
CA ARG A 7 -22.37 -10.45 -7.71
C ARG A 7 -21.81 -9.44 -6.72
N TRP A 8 -21.57 -8.22 -7.18
CA TRP A 8 -21.48 -7.05 -6.29
C TRP A 8 -22.16 -5.80 -6.86
N VAL A 9 -23.16 -6.00 -7.73
CA VAL A 9 -24.06 -4.92 -8.14
C VAL A 9 -25.49 -5.42 -7.95
N LEU A 10 -26.22 -4.69 -7.10
CA LEU A 10 -27.64 -4.77 -6.76
C LEU A 10 -28.05 -5.82 -5.73
N LEU A 11 -28.18 -5.38 -4.46
CA LEU A 11 -29.46 -5.38 -3.73
C LEU A 11 -29.28 -4.70 -2.35
N ALA A 12 -29.36 -3.37 -2.34
CA ALA A 12 -29.87 -2.63 -1.18
C ALA A 12 -30.39 -1.25 -1.64
N SER A 13 -31.29 -1.26 -2.63
CA SER A 13 -32.31 -0.22 -2.71
C SER A 13 -33.18 -0.36 -1.46
N VAL A 14 -32.81 0.34 -0.40
CA VAL A 14 -33.73 0.67 0.68
C VAL A 14 -33.97 2.16 0.60
N LEU A 15 -35.15 2.48 0.08
CA LEU A 15 -35.73 3.80 0.08
C LEU A 15 -36.25 4.14 1.48
N LEU A 16 -35.98 5.41 1.88
CA LEU A 16 -36.64 6.27 2.88
C LEU A 16 -36.20 6.15 4.36
N PRO A 17 -36.30 7.22 5.19
CA PRO A 17 -36.75 8.60 4.95
C PRO A 17 -35.77 9.72 5.41
N VAL A 18 -36.08 10.94 4.97
CA VAL A 18 -35.58 12.22 5.48
C VAL A 18 -35.80 12.32 7.00
N TYR A 19 -34.70 12.46 7.77
CA TYR A 19 -34.74 12.98 9.13
C TYR A 19 -34.43 14.48 9.09
N LEU A 20 -35.46 15.30 9.30
CA LEU A 20 -35.33 16.65 9.84
C LEU A 20 -35.32 16.53 11.37
N GLY A 21 -34.29 17.04 12.02
CA GLY A 21 -34.31 17.22 13.47
C GLY A 21 -32.95 17.44 14.10
N GLY A 22 -32.68 18.67 14.51
CA GLY A 22 -31.77 18.98 15.61
C GLY A 22 -30.52 19.76 15.22
N CYS A 23 -30.62 21.10 15.22
CA CYS A 23 -29.45 21.94 15.46
C CYS A 23 -28.90 21.60 16.86
N SER A 24 -27.63 21.27 16.94
CA SER A 24 -26.86 21.44 18.18
C SER A 24 -25.54 22.08 17.80
N ASP A 25 -25.53 23.36 18.10
CA ASP A 25 -24.41 24.28 18.19
C ASP A 25 -23.19 23.55 18.78
N SER A 26 -22.11 23.44 18.01
CA SER A 26 -20.81 23.05 18.53
C SER A 26 -19.93 24.29 18.40
N GLU A 27 -19.90 24.97 19.53
CA GLU A 27 -19.12 26.15 19.88
C GLU A 27 -17.69 26.07 19.31
N LEU A 28 -17.31 27.16 18.63
CA LEU A 28 -15.95 27.48 18.27
C LEU A 28 -15.10 27.63 19.54
N SER A 29 -13.99 26.92 19.62
CA SER A 29 -12.87 27.31 20.47
C SER A 29 -11.61 27.27 19.62
N ASP A 30 -11.32 28.44 19.09
CA ASP A 30 -10.04 28.87 18.53
C ASP A 30 -8.99 29.02 19.64
N SER A 31 -7.72 29.07 19.26
CA SER A 31 -6.52 29.34 20.08
C SER A 31 -5.96 28.11 20.82
N GLU A 32 -4.67 27.76 20.78
CA GLU A 32 -3.48 28.59 20.65
C GLU A 32 -2.36 27.89 19.87
N LEU A 33 -1.77 28.69 18.98
CA LEU A 33 -0.37 28.63 18.57
C LEU A 33 0.53 28.52 19.81
N SER A 34 1.39 27.51 19.89
CA SER A 34 2.59 27.57 20.73
C SER A 34 3.82 27.26 19.89
N ASP A 35 4.38 28.37 19.42
CA ASP A 35 5.73 28.49 18.89
C ASP A 35 6.71 28.19 20.04
N ALA A 36 7.55 27.18 19.86
CA ALA A 36 8.76 27.02 20.66
C ALA A 36 9.86 26.54 19.73
N GLY A 37 10.46 27.50 19.02
CA GLY A 37 11.77 27.35 18.44
C GLY A 37 12.78 26.94 19.51
N MET A 38 13.43 25.79 19.30
CA MET A 38 14.66 25.45 20.00
C MET A 38 15.81 25.61 19.02
N SER A 39 16.46 26.76 19.15
CA SER A 39 17.73 27.13 18.56
C SER A 39 18.81 26.11 18.90
N ASN A 40 19.47 25.54 17.89
CA ASN A 40 20.72 24.81 18.07
C ASN A 40 21.88 25.75 17.69
N ALA A 41 22.54 26.32 18.70
CA ALA A 41 23.87 26.90 18.59
C ALA A 41 24.73 26.30 19.71
N ALA A 42 25.72 25.49 19.35
CA ALA A 42 27.16 25.71 19.55
C ALA A 42 27.57 25.81 21.04
N MET A 43 28.54 25.08 21.59
CA MET A 43 29.94 24.93 21.19
C MET A 43 30.54 23.78 22.04
N ALA A 44 31.30 22.86 21.45
CA ALA A 44 32.77 22.78 21.51
C ALA A 44 33.36 22.43 22.89
N ASP A 45 33.93 21.22 23.00
CA ASP A 45 35.20 21.03 23.69
C ASP A 45 36.10 20.17 22.81
N VAL A 46 37.36 20.58 22.80
CA VAL A 46 38.47 20.18 21.95
C VAL A 46 39.59 19.79 22.89
N ALA A 47 40.01 18.52 22.88
CA ALA A 47 41.39 18.07 23.10
C ALA A 47 41.38 16.56 23.35
N ALA A 48 42.34 15.75 22.95
CA ALA A 48 43.45 15.85 22.03
C ALA A 48 44.12 14.46 22.11
N SER A 49 44.47 13.91 20.95
CA SER A 49 45.66 13.07 20.76
C SER A 49 45.72 11.70 21.45
N GLU A 50 45.37 10.65 20.70
CA GLU A 50 46.13 9.39 20.73
C GLU A 50 46.41 8.90 19.30
N PRO A 51 47.69 8.63 18.94
CA PRO A 51 48.10 8.32 17.57
C PRO A 51 47.98 6.81 17.22
N VAL A 52 47.30 6.57 16.10
CA VAL A 52 47.46 5.46 15.11
C VAL A 52 47.52 3.99 15.61
N ASN A 53 46.34 3.36 15.53
CA ASN A 53 46.05 2.06 14.90
C ASN A 53 46.54 0.75 15.56
N PRO A 54 45.56 -0.05 16.06
CA PRO A 54 45.59 -1.49 15.84
C PRO A 54 44.32 -2.00 15.14
N ALA A 55 44.42 -2.16 13.81
CA ALA A 55 43.56 -2.94 12.90
C ALA A 55 42.05 -2.56 12.86
N PRO A 56 41.36 -2.75 11.71
CA PRO A 56 39.92 -2.48 11.65
C PRO A 56 39.19 -3.51 12.51
N LEU A 57 38.80 -3.10 13.71
CA LEU A 57 37.61 -3.64 14.34
C LEU A 57 36.45 -3.27 13.41
N TRP A 58 35.80 -4.25 12.78
CA TRP A 58 34.54 -4.02 12.06
C TRP A 58 33.47 -3.64 13.09
N ASN A 59 33.55 -2.42 13.59
CA ASN A 59 32.59 -1.76 14.44
C ASN A 59 32.25 -0.44 13.76
N GLY A 60 31.24 -0.51 12.89
CA GLY A 60 30.81 0.58 12.04
C GLY A 60 30.57 0.08 10.62
N GLY A 61 29.31 -0.13 10.26
CA GLY A 61 28.90 -0.12 8.86
C GLY A 61 29.14 -1.41 8.08
N ALA A 62 28.64 -2.55 8.57
CA ALA A 62 27.88 -3.40 7.66
C ALA A 62 26.54 -2.69 7.42
N ALA A 63 26.59 -1.59 6.68
CA ALA A 63 25.41 -0.94 6.16
C ALA A 63 24.61 -2.01 5.43
N GLU A 64 23.40 -2.28 5.92
CA GLU A 64 22.27 -2.74 5.13
C GLU A 64 22.66 -3.68 3.97
N ALA A 65 23.27 -4.84 4.30
CA ALA A 65 23.33 -5.94 3.36
C ALA A 65 21.90 -6.43 3.19
N ALA A 66 21.19 -5.77 2.27
CA ALA A 66 19.78 -5.89 1.98
C ALA A 66 19.31 -7.35 2.06
N SER A 67 18.67 -7.69 3.18
CA SER A 67 17.91 -8.92 3.31
C SER A 67 16.85 -8.87 2.22
N LEU A 68 16.95 -9.73 1.20
CA LEU A 68 15.83 -9.94 0.30
C LEU A 68 14.58 -10.25 1.15
N PRO A 69 13.42 -9.62 0.88
CA PRO A 69 12.21 -9.87 1.64
C PRO A 69 11.90 -11.38 1.61
N SER A 70 11.43 -11.90 2.74
CA SER A 70 11.09 -13.32 2.82
C SER A 70 9.95 -13.67 1.84
N PRO A 71 9.82 -14.93 1.39
CA PRO A 71 8.69 -15.33 0.56
C PRO A 71 7.31 -15.05 1.20
N GLU A 72 7.21 -15.16 2.52
CA GLU A 72 5.99 -14.85 3.28
C GLU A 72 5.67 -13.37 3.26
N GLU A 73 6.64 -12.51 3.53
CA GLU A 73 6.48 -11.06 3.44
C GLU A 73 6.10 -10.61 2.03
N THR A 74 6.75 -11.20 1.02
CA THR A 74 6.45 -10.93 -0.40
C THR A 74 5.01 -11.31 -0.74
N PHE A 75 4.56 -12.49 -0.30
CA PHE A 75 3.19 -12.97 -0.51
C PHE A 75 2.17 -12.07 0.18
N ASN A 76 2.37 -11.76 1.46
CA ASN A 76 1.48 -10.90 2.24
C ASN A 76 1.39 -9.48 1.65
N THR A 77 2.53 -8.94 1.21
CA THR A 77 2.56 -7.64 0.51
C THR A 77 1.74 -7.69 -0.77
N ALA A 78 1.85 -8.78 -1.54
CA ALA A 78 1.06 -8.94 -2.75
C ALA A 78 -0.45 -8.97 -2.46
N LEU A 79 -0.87 -9.65 -1.39
CA LEU A 79 -2.27 -9.66 -0.95
C LEU A 79 -2.77 -8.26 -0.58
N ILE A 80 -2.00 -7.53 0.22
CA ILE A 80 -2.34 -6.15 0.62
C ILE A 80 -2.49 -5.24 -0.61
N VAL A 81 -1.57 -5.34 -1.57
CA VAL A 81 -1.61 -4.52 -2.80
C VAL A 81 -2.82 -4.92 -3.66
N GLY A 82 -3.09 -6.21 -3.80
CA GLY A 82 -4.24 -6.71 -4.54
C GLY A 82 -5.59 -6.30 -3.92
N ASP A 83 -5.69 -6.30 -2.59
CA ASP A 83 -6.89 -5.84 -1.88
C ASP A 83 -7.12 -4.34 -2.08
N ARG A 84 -6.05 -3.54 -2.05
CA ARG A 84 -6.13 -2.10 -2.36
C ARG A 84 -6.56 -1.87 -3.81
N ALA A 85 -6.10 -2.69 -4.75
CA ALA A 85 -6.55 -2.64 -6.13
C ALA A 85 -8.06 -2.92 -6.24
N ALA A 86 -8.54 -3.97 -5.56
CA ALA A 86 -9.94 -4.33 -5.53
C ALA A 86 -10.82 -3.23 -4.90
N GLN A 87 -10.38 -2.63 -3.78
CA GLN A 87 -11.09 -1.51 -3.15
C GLN A 87 -11.17 -0.29 -4.08
N THR A 88 -10.09 0.00 -4.81
CA THR A 88 -10.07 1.10 -5.79
C THR A 88 -11.07 0.84 -6.91
N ALA A 89 -11.04 -0.35 -7.49
CA ALA A 89 -11.95 -0.75 -8.56
C ALA A 89 -13.42 -0.77 -8.15
N GLN A 90 -13.72 -1.14 -6.89
CA GLN A 90 -15.09 -1.14 -6.38
C GLN A 90 -15.74 0.25 -6.40
N THR A 91 -14.95 1.31 -6.18
CA THR A 91 -15.44 2.70 -6.16
C THR A 91 -15.01 3.49 -7.41
N ALA A 92 -14.38 2.85 -8.39
CA ALA A 92 -13.82 3.51 -9.56
C ALA A 92 -14.91 4.07 -10.47
N GLN A 93 -14.80 5.34 -10.83
CA GLN A 93 -15.73 6.01 -11.74
C GLN A 93 -15.01 6.68 -12.92
N THR A 94 -13.71 6.95 -12.77
CA THR A 94 -12.91 7.68 -13.75
C THR A 94 -11.83 6.79 -14.35
N THR A 95 -11.29 7.21 -15.51
CA THR A 95 -10.14 6.53 -16.13
C THR A 95 -8.96 6.43 -15.16
N THR A 96 -8.70 7.49 -14.38
CA THR A 96 -7.64 7.53 -13.38
C THR A 96 -7.81 6.47 -12.29
N ASP A 97 -9.04 6.24 -11.81
CA ASP A 97 -9.30 5.22 -10.80
C ASP A 97 -9.03 3.81 -11.33
N TRP A 98 -9.49 3.53 -12.56
CA TRP A 98 -9.28 2.24 -13.21
C TRP A 98 -7.80 1.99 -13.57
N GLU A 99 -7.07 3.03 -13.98
CA GLU A 99 -5.62 2.97 -14.17
C GLU A 99 -4.89 2.63 -12.87
N LEU A 100 -5.28 3.27 -11.76
CA LEU A 100 -4.69 3.03 -10.45
C LEU A 100 -4.96 1.59 -9.97
N ALA A 101 -6.18 1.10 -10.16
CA ALA A 101 -6.53 -0.27 -9.81
C ALA A 101 -5.70 -1.28 -10.65
N ALA A 102 -5.63 -1.08 -11.98
CA ALA A 102 -4.84 -1.91 -12.87
C ALA A 102 -3.35 -1.95 -12.47
N ALA A 103 -2.75 -0.78 -12.23
CA ALA A 103 -1.35 -0.69 -11.82
C ALA A 103 -1.06 -1.43 -10.50
N ARG A 104 -2.00 -1.40 -9.54
CA ARG A 104 -1.86 -2.13 -8.27
C ARG A 104 -1.97 -3.64 -8.47
N TRP A 105 -2.90 -4.14 -9.30
CA TRP A 105 -2.93 -5.58 -9.62
C TRP A 105 -1.67 -6.05 -10.33
N GLU A 106 -1.12 -5.24 -11.25
CA GLU A 106 0.17 -5.54 -11.88
C GLU A 106 1.31 -5.63 -10.86
N GLN A 107 1.36 -4.69 -9.91
CA GLN A 107 2.33 -4.74 -8.82
C GLN A 107 2.16 -6.01 -7.96
N ALA A 108 0.94 -6.36 -7.58
CA ALA A 108 0.66 -7.58 -6.82
C ALA A 108 1.08 -8.84 -7.59
N LEU A 109 0.80 -8.90 -8.89
CA LEU A 109 1.24 -10.00 -9.76
C LEU A 109 2.76 -10.13 -9.81
N ASN A 110 3.49 -9.01 -9.90
CA ASN A 110 4.95 -9.03 -9.91
C ASN A 110 5.52 -9.57 -8.59
N LEU A 111 4.91 -9.22 -7.46
CA LEU A 111 5.29 -9.75 -6.14
C LEU A 111 5.04 -11.26 -6.05
N LEU A 112 3.87 -11.74 -6.47
CA LEU A 112 3.56 -13.18 -6.46
C LEU A 112 4.50 -13.98 -7.37
N LYS A 113 4.85 -13.42 -8.55
CA LYS A 113 5.78 -14.05 -9.50
C LYS A 113 7.22 -14.09 -8.98
N ALA A 114 7.57 -13.24 -8.02
CA ALA A 114 8.89 -13.23 -7.38
C ALA A 114 9.05 -14.34 -6.32
N ILE A 115 7.95 -14.98 -5.89
CA ILE A 115 8.01 -16.07 -4.91
C ILE A 115 8.68 -17.29 -5.56
N PRO A 116 9.77 -17.83 -4.96
CA PRO A 116 10.52 -18.90 -5.57
C PRO A 116 9.77 -20.23 -5.50
N SER A 117 10.00 -21.10 -6.47
CA SER A 117 9.30 -22.39 -6.60
C SER A 117 9.61 -23.40 -5.51
N ASN A 118 10.66 -23.19 -4.71
CA ASN A 118 11.00 -24.00 -3.54
C ASN A 118 10.33 -23.50 -2.24
N SER A 119 9.60 -22.37 -2.29
CA SER A 119 8.81 -21.87 -1.17
C SER A 119 7.57 -22.73 -0.95
N SER A 120 7.19 -22.95 0.31
CA SER A 120 5.90 -23.57 0.64
C SER A 120 4.69 -22.78 0.11
N LEU A 121 4.84 -21.47 -0.09
CA LEU A 121 3.80 -20.56 -0.57
C LEU A 121 3.66 -20.54 -2.10
N PHE A 122 4.52 -21.25 -2.85
CA PHE A 122 4.50 -21.18 -4.31
C PHE A 122 3.15 -21.62 -4.91
N GLY A 123 2.52 -22.66 -4.35
CA GLY A 123 1.19 -23.11 -4.78
C GLY A 123 0.11 -22.03 -4.60
N ASP A 124 0.10 -21.39 -3.43
CA ASP A 124 -0.83 -20.30 -3.12
C ASP A 124 -0.57 -19.08 -4.01
N ALA A 125 0.69 -18.76 -4.27
CA ALA A 125 1.08 -17.68 -5.18
C ALA A 125 0.56 -17.92 -6.60
N GLN A 126 0.69 -19.14 -7.13
CA GLN A 126 0.18 -19.48 -8.46
C GLN A 126 -1.35 -19.38 -8.54
N SER A 127 -2.06 -19.80 -7.50
CA SER A 127 -3.52 -19.62 -7.41
C SER A 127 -3.91 -18.14 -7.40
N GLN A 128 -3.19 -17.33 -6.62
CA GLN A 128 -3.46 -15.91 -6.51
C GLN A 128 -3.12 -15.14 -7.80
N ILE A 129 -2.09 -15.56 -8.54
CA ILE A 129 -1.75 -15.01 -9.86
C ILE A 129 -2.94 -15.12 -10.82
N GLN A 130 -3.58 -16.30 -10.91
CA GLN A 130 -4.75 -16.48 -11.79
C GLN A 130 -5.89 -15.53 -11.42
N THR A 131 -6.11 -15.34 -10.12
CA THR A 131 -7.15 -14.43 -9.61
C THR A 131 -6.85 -12.98 -9.98
N TYR A 132 -5.61 -12.52 -9.77
CA TYR A 132 -5.24 -11.13 -10.05
C TYR A 132 -5.09 -10.83 -11.56
N ASP A 133 -4.67 -11.80 -12.37
CA ASP A 133 -4.66 -11.65 -13.83
C ASP A 133 -6.08 -11.47 -14.38
N ALA A 134 -7.08 -12.17 -13.83
CA ALA A 134 -8.48 -11.98 -14.21
C ALA A 134 -9.00 -10.59 -13.82
N GLN A 135 -8.71 -10.13 -12.60
CA GLN A 135 -9.13 -8.79 -12.15
C GLN A 135 -8.45 -7.66 -12.90
N LEU A 136 -7.16 -7.82 -13.24
CA LEU A 136 -6.44 -6.85 -14.08
C LEU A 136 -7.07 -6.72 -15.47
N GLN A 137 -7.46 -7.84 -16.08
CA GLN A 137 -8.12 -7.83 -17.40
C GLN A 137 -9.46 -7.07 -17.33
N GLU A 138 -10.26 -7.30 -16.30
CA GLU A 138 -11.51 -6.56 -16.08
C GLU A 138 -11.25 -5.06 -15.93
N ALA A 139 -10.29 -4.67 -15.08
CA ALA A 139 -9.94 -3.27 -14.87
C ALA A 139 -9.51 -2.57 -16.16
N ARG A 140 -8.69 -3.24 -16.98
CA ARG A 140 -8.26 -2.74 -18.29
C ARG A 140 -9.42 -2.63 -19.28
N SER A 141 -10.38 -3.56 -19.22
CA SER A 141 -11.60 -3.48 -20.03
C SER A 141 -12.45 -2.26 -19.67
N GLN A 142 -12.66 -2.02 -18.37
CA GLN A 142 -13.39 -0.83 -17.88
C GLN A 142 -12.68 0.46 -18.28
N LEU A 143 -11.35 0.51 -18.12
CA LEU A 143 -10.54 1.64 -18.57
C LEU A 143 -10.69 1.91 -20.06
N ALA A 144 -10.64 0.87 -20.90
CA ALA A 144 -10.81 1.01 -22.35
C ALA A 144 -12.20 1.54 -22.70
N ALA A 145 -13.25 1.08 -22.01
CA ALA A 145 -14.62 1.53 -22.23
C ALA A 145 -14.84 3.02 -21.91
N LEU A 146 -14.09 3.58 -20.96
CA LEU A 146 -14.17 5.01 -20.61
C LEU A 146 -13.35 5.93 -21.53
N ARG A 147 -12.41 5.37 -22.28
CA ARG A 147 -11.52 6.10 -23.20
C ARG A 147 -12.01 6.11 -24.65
N GLY A 148 -12.92 5.19 -25.01
CA GLY A 148 -13.53 5.08 -26.33
C GLY A 148 -14.84 5.84 -26.42
#